data_AF-A0A2V7EWT9-F1
#
_entry.id   AF-A0A2V7EWT9-F1
#
_cell.length_a   1.000
_cell.length_b   1.000
_cell.length_c   1.000
_cell.angle_alpha   90.00
_cell.angle_beta   90.00
_cell.angle_gamma   90.00
#
_symmetry.space_group_name_H-M   'P 1'
#
loop_
_entity.id
_entity.type
_entity.pdbx_description
1 polymer ?
#
loop_
_entity_poly.entity_id
_entity_poly.type
_entity_poly.pdbx_seq_one_letter_code
_entity_poly.pdbx_strand_id
1 'polypeptide(L)'
;CQRLICAFETERPIAIEHYLSVFARGLGIEFEDKFKKYRLWQDPERILAETTPCQQANNVDPARARALVEDTFGHRSAVPAPGDSPPS
;
A
#
# COMPACT_ATOMS: atom_id res chain seq x y z
N CYS A 1 4.78 -1.92 -11.60
CA CYS A 1 3.41 -2.47 -11.46
C CYS A 1 2.49 -1.48 -10.77
N GLN A 2 1.27 -1.30 -11.28
CA GLN A 2 0.23 -0.47 -10.66
C GLN A 2 -0.26 -1.15 -9.36
N ARG A 3 0.50 -1.11 -8.26
CA ARG A 3 0.02 -1.63 -6.96
C ARG A 3 -0.92 -0.65 -6.25
N LEU A 4 -1.01 0.58 -6.76
CA LEU A 4 -1.92 1.61 -6.25
C LEU A 4 -3.40 1.26 -6.48
N ILE A 5 -3.68 0.42 -7.49
CA ILE A 5 -5.04 -0.02 -7.83
C ILE A 5 -5.56 -1.14 -6.91
N CYS A 6 -4.76 -1.71 -6.00
CA CYS A 6 -5.22 -2.77 -5.08
C CYS A 6 -6.42 -2.34 -4.23
N ALA A 7 -6.64 -1.03 -4.01
CA ALA A 7 -7.81 -0.53 -3.32
C ALA A 7 -9.14 -0.89 -4.03
N PHE A 8 -9.16 -1.05 -5.37
CA PHE A 8 -10.37 -1.40 -6.12
C PHE A 8 -10.91 -2.80 -5.80
N GLU A 9 -10.12 -3.68 -5.19
CA GLU A 9 -10.62 -4.98 -4.70
C GLU A 9 -11.71 -4.83 -3.64
N THR A 10 -11.74 -3.68 -2.93
CA THR A 10 -12.82 -3.37 -1.99
C THR A 10 -14.12 -2.96 -2.68
N GLU A 11 -14.06 -2.58 -3.96
CA GLU A 11 -15.19 -2.04 -4.73
C GLU A 11 -15.75 -3.02 -5.78
N ARG A 12 -14.98 -4.05 -6.15
CA ARG A 12 -15.30 -4.97 -7.26
C ARG A 12 -14.78 -6.38 -6.95
N PRO A 13 -15.41 -7.45 -7.49
CA PRO A 13 -14.98 -8.84 -7.26
C PRO A 13 -13.78 -9.20 -8.15
N ILE A 14 -12.66 -8.49 -7.96
CA ILE A 14 -11.39 -8.72 -8.67
C ILE A 14 -10.27 -8.94 -7.66
N ALA A 15 -9.20 -9.61 -8.09
CA ALA A 15 -7.96 -9.71 -7.34
C ALA A 15 -6.81 -9.14 -8.19
N ILE A 16 -6.02 -8.26 -7.59
CA ILE A 16 -4.84 -7.64 -8.19
C ILE A 16 -3.62 -8.28 -7.52
N GLU A 17 -2.83 -8.99 -8.31
CA GLU A 17 -1.61 -9.64 -7.84
C GLU A 17 -0.38 -8.99 -8.47
N HIS A 18 0.68 -8.83 -7.67
CA HIS A 18 1.95 -8.37 -8.21
C HIS A 18 2.58 -9.48 -9.06
N TYR A 19 3.09 -9.16 -10.25
CA TYR A 19 3.64 -10.17 -11.16
C TYR A 19 4.75 -11.01 -10.51
N LEU A 20 5.57 -10.42 -9.63
CA LEU A 20 6.60 -11.19 -8.89
C LEU A 20 5.99 -12.18 -7.91
N SER A 21 4.82 -11.92 -7.35
CA SER A 21 4.12 -12.88 -6.47
C SER A 21 3.63 -14.07 -7.29
N VAL A 22 3.06 -13.82 -8.47
CA VAL A 22 2.63 -14.88 -9.40
C VAL A 22 3.83 -15.69 -9.89
N PHE A 23 4.92 -15.01 -10.25
CA PHE A 23 6.15 -15.65 -10.69
C PHE A 23 6.80 -16.50 -9.58
N ALA A 24 6.92 -15.96 -8.36
CA ALA A 24 7.50 -16.67 -7.22
C ALA A 24 6.70 -17.94 -6.87
N ARG A 25 5.37 -17.87 -6.90
CA ARG A 25 4.49 -19.05 -6.74
C ARG A 25 4.79 -20.14 -7.76
N GLY A 26 5.05 -19.76 -9.02
CA GLY A 26 5.48 -20.68 -10.07
C GLY A 26 6.82 -21.38 -9.79
N LEU A 27 7.66 -20.78 -8.93
CA LEU A 27 8.92 -21.35 -8.46
C LEU A 27 8.78 -22.09 -7.10
N GLY A 28 7.56 -22.22 -6.56
CA GLY A 28 7.32 -22.82 -5.25
C GLY A 28 7.70 -21.93 -4.06
N ILE A 29 7.85 -20.62 -4.27
CA ILE A 29 8.19 -19.65 -3.24
C ILE A 29 6.91 -18.91 -2.83
N GLU A 30 6.48 -19.12 -1.58
CA GLU A 30 5.32 -18.45 -1.00
C GLU A 30 5.75 -17.41 0.05
N PHE A 31 5.20 -16.20 -0.07
CA PHE A 31 5.39 -15.13 0.90
C PHE A 31 4.19 -14.20 0.92
N GLU A 32 3.97 -13.53 2.07
CA GLU A 32 2.94 -12.52 2.19
C GLU A 32 3.31 -11.26 1.40
N ASP A 33 2.44 -10.81 0.50
CA ASP A 33 2.56 -9.49 -0.13
C ASP A 33 2.18 -8.40 0.88
N LYS A 34 3.16 -8.00 1.72
CA LYS A 34 3.00 -6.96 2.73
C LYS A 34 2.57 -5.61 2.13
N PHE A 35 3.03 -5.29 0.92
CA PHE A 35 2.61 -4.04 0.26
C PHE A 35 1.10 -4.07 -0.01
N LYS A 36 0.60 -5.15 -0.61
CA LYS A 36 -0.84 -5.32 -0.87
C LYS A 36 -1.63 -5.31 0.43
N LYS A 37 -1.18 -6.04 1.46
CA LYS A 37 -1.79 -6.04 2.81
C LYS A 37 -1.94 -4.63 3.37
N TYR A 38 -0.86 -3.85 3.41
CA TYR A 38 -0.88 -2.49 3.96
C TYR A 38 -1.72 -1.54 3.10
N ARG A 39 -1.72 -1.71 1.78
CA ARG A 39 -2.56 -0.92 0.88
C ARG A 39 -4.05 -1.20 1.04
N LEU A 40 -4.43 -2.42 1.41
CA LEU A 40 -5.81 -2.78 1.72
C LEU A 40 -6.23 -2.31 3.12
N TRP A 41 -5.31 -2.24 4.08
CA TRP A 41 -5.61 -1.72 5.41
C TRP A 41 -5.94 -0.23 5.41
N GLN A 42 -5.20 0.55 4.63
CA GLN A 42 -5.33 2.01 4.58
C GLN A 42 -5.22 2.70 5.95
N ASP A 43 -4.46 2.09 6.86
CA ASP A 43 -4.36 2.48 8.27
C ASP A 43 -2.88 2.66 8.64
N PRO A 44 -2.35 3.89 8.55
CA PRO A 44 -0.96 4.20 8.86
C PRO A 44 -0.52 3.78 10.27
N GLU A 45 -1.39 3.93 11.27
CA GLU A 45 -1.04 3.60 12.66
C GLU A 45 -0.91 2.08 12.84
N ARG A 46 -1.80 1.30 12.24
CA ARG A 46 -1.69 -0.16 12.22
C ARG A 46 -0.43 -0.64 11.51
N ILE A 47 -0.05 0.01 10.40
CA ILE A 47 1.17 -0.34 9.65
C ILE A 47 2.42 0.01 10.46
N LEU A 48 2.45 1.19 11.10
CA LEU A 48 3.55 1.58 11.98
C LEU A 48 3.67 0.62 13.16
N ALA A 49 2.57 0.21 13.79
CA ALA A 49 2.60 -0.77 14.87
C ALA A 49 3.24 -2.11 14.45
N GLU A 50 2.96 -2.59 13.22
CA GLU A 50 3.57 -3.82 12.70
C GLU A 50 5.04 -3.65 12.30
N THR A 51 5.44 -2.49 11.77
CA THR A 51 6.76 -2.28 11.14
C THR A 51 7.80 -1.60 12.04
N THR A 52 7.38 -0.94 13.12
CA THR A 52 8.25 -0.21 14.06
C THR A 52 9.42 -1.07 14.58
N PRO A 53 9.23 -2.34 15.00
CA PRO A 53 10.35 -3.15 15.49
C PRO A 53 11.48 -3.32 14.45
N CYS A 54 11.12 -3.54 13.18
CA CYS A 54 12.07 -3.66 12.09
C CYS A 54 12.74 -2.31 11.78
N GLN A 55 11.98 -1.22 11.78
CA GLN A 55 12.50 0.13 11.54
C GLN A 55 13.52 0.55 12.61
N GLN A 56 13.22 0.29 13.88
CA GLN A 56 14.13 0.57 15.00
C GLN A 56 15.42 -0.25 14.90
N ALA A 57 15.31 -1.54 14.57
CA ALA A 57 16.47 -2.42 14.38
C ALA A 57 17.39 -1.97 13.23
N ASN A 58 16.87 -1.17 12.29
CA ASN A 58 17.60 -0.66 11.12
C ASN A 58 17.87 0.86 11.21
N ASN A 59 17.75 1.47 12.39
CA ASN A 59 18.02 2.90 12.62
C ASN A 59 17.25 3.84 11.67
N VAL A 60 16.04 3.45 11.28
CA VAL A 60 15.18 4.27 10.42
C VAL A 60 14.67 5.46 11.24
N ASP A 61 14.77 6.66 10.67
CA ASP A 61 14.22 7.88 11.27
C ASP A 61 12.69 7.76 11.44
N PRO A 62 12.14 7.87 12.67
CA PRO A 62 10.72 7.65 12.92
C PRO A 62 9.80 8.64 12.21
N ALA A 63 10.21 9.91 12.12
CA ALA A 63 9.40 10.95 11.49
C ALA A 63 9.29 10.72 9.98
N ARG A 64 10.42 10.36 9.34
CA ARG A 64 10.48 9.99 7.93
C ARG A 64 9.71 8.69 7.65
N ALA A 65 9.80 7.70 8.53
CA ALA A 65 9.04 6.46 8.39
C ALA A 65 7.53 6.73 8.41
N ARG A 66 7.05 7.52 9.39
CA ARG A 66 5.66 7.94 9.49
C ARG A 66 5.18 8.67 8.24
N ALA A 67 5.91 9.69 7.79
CA ALA A 67 5.56 10.45 6.59
C ALA A 67 5.45 9.55 5.34
N LEU A 68 6.39 8.60 5.18
CA LEU A 68 6.35 7.66 4.06
C LEU A 68 5.14 6.71 4.14
N VAL A 69 4.83 6.19 5.34
CA VAL A 69 3.69 5.29 5.54
C VAL A 69 2.37 6.00 5.27
N GLU A 70 2.22 7.23 5.76
CA GLU A 70 1.04 8.07 5.52
C GLU A 70 0.85 8.37 4.03
N ASP A 71 1.90 8.79 3.32
CA ASP A 71 1.85 9.07 1.88
C ASP A 71 1.53 7.82 1.05
N THR A 72 2.18 6.70 1.36
CA THR A 72 2.06 5.47 0.55
C THR A 72 0.75 4.72 0.81
N PHE A 73 0.35 4.63 2.07
CA PHE A 73 -0.73 3.75 2.50
C PHE A 73 -1.93 4.47 3.09
N GLY A 74 -1.91 5.80 3.24
CA GLY A 74 -3.06 6.56 3.68
C GLY A 74 -4.32 6.32 2.83
N HIS A 75 -5.47 6.61 3.43
CA HIS A 75 -6.74 6.62 2.72
C HIS A 75 -6.69 7.69 1.62
N ARG A 76 -6.81 7.28 0.37
CA ARG A 76 -6.91 8.22 -0.76
C ARG A 76 -8.38 8.45 -1.01
N SER A 77 -8.94 9.53 -0.46
CA SER A 77 -10.30 9.93 -0.81
C SER A 77 -10.39 10.23 -2.30
N ALA A 78 -11.41 9.69 -2.96
CA ALA A 78 -11.68 9.90 -4.38
C ALA A 78 -12.20 11.31 -4.72
N VAL A 79 -12.20 12.25 -3.75
CA VAL A 79 -12.68 13.61 -3.97
C VAL A 79 -11.64 14.36 -4.80
N PRO A 80 -11.95 14.77 -6.05
CA PRO A 80 -11.04 15.59 -6.82
C PRO A 80 -10.86 16.93 -6.11
N ALA A 81 -9.64 17.47 -6.12
CA ALA A 81 -9.40 18.83 -5.67
C ALA A 81 -10.32 19.78 -6.45
N PRO A 82 -10.90 20.81 -5.80
CA PRO A 82 -11.71 21.81 -6.49
C PRO A 82 -10.81 22.61 -7.44
N GLY A 83 -10.71 22.17 -8.70
CA GLY A 83 -9.84 22.75 -9.72
C GLY A 83 -9.82 22.02 -11.06
N ASP A 84 -10.08 20.71 -11.10
CA ASP A 84 -10.01 19.91 -12.34
C ASP A 84 -11.36 19.79 -13.08
N SER A 85 -12.05 20.90 -13.31
CA SER A 85 -13.13 20.92 -14.30
C SER A 85 -12.53 21.08 -15.71
N PRO A 86 -12.81 20.19 -16.67
CA PRO A 86 -12.34 20.37 -18.04
C PRO A 86 -13.01 21.58 -18.70
N PRO A 87 -12.30 22.31 -19.58
CA PRO A 87 -12.89 23.43 -20.30
C PRO A 87 -14.04 22.93 -21.19
N SER A 88 -15.13 23.71 -21.20
CA SER A 88 -16.34 23.49 -22.02
C SER A 88 -16.08 23.66 -23.52
#